data_AF-A0A9X7P7L8-F1
#
_entry.id   AF-A0A9X7P7L8-F1
#
_cell.length_a   1.000
_cell.length_b   1.000
_cell.length_c   1.000
_cell.angle_alpha   90.00
_cell.angle_beta   90.00
_cell.angle_gamma   90.00
#
_symmetry.space_group_name_H-M   'P 1'
#
loop_
_entity.id
_entity.type
_entity.pdbx_description
1 polymer ?
#
loop_
_entity_poly.entity_id
_entity_poly.type
_entity_poly.pdbx_seq_one_letter_code
_entity_poly.pdbx_strand_id
1 'polypeptide(L)'
;MKFGTYQFNRREKILLVLLAVVVGIIFFNKVVLGQQLPAYRELRGRLKAGQERLAAARQAAASAAELAKKADQARAAWEAARLHLGFTLRGTAPFLEAAQPRDQSLQVLAFRPLPVEKRDPFRVYPYEVTVSGPYPALQDYISQLESLPALTAIHNLKILARQGNAAAVEASFIIDLYDLGEGNPVPGAIALFPAGRADGFTPPAKVVAGGDGAKGAGASPGQGEAAGSKSAGSSTPAASGPVPANLPPSTKSSPPAGNPATAPGTQPVLSPLATNGEPHQYTFPRQVQGRLVPGPAFQEPPAGEGDVWLEELRVLRNVGPFFVLDRPAALAGMNLGRSIGVTLSKDKTKAELKVDLRGRYTRLQGYTGIDDSFANSSGKVKVTIFADGRQLYQGEIRPGDYPQYLELPLFLVQQLTFSLEWQAGGIGDYDQLLATLASLHFSRRD
;
A
#
# COMPACT_ATOMS: atom_id res chain seq x y z
N MET A 1 20.27 -80.77 2.40
CA MET A 1 20.29 -80.16 3.75
C MET A 1 19.15 -80.75 4.56
N LYS A 2 19.46 -81.46 5.66
CA LYS A 2 18.46 -81.97 6.61
C LYS A 2 18.31 -80.92 7.72
N PHE A 3 17.21 -80.17 7.72
CA PHE A 3 16.82 -79.36 8.87
C PHE A 3 15.84 -80.21 9.69
N GLY A 4 16.36 -80.95 10.66
CA GLY A 4 15.56 -81.85 11.51
C GLY A 4 15.04 -83.12 10.80
N THR A 5 14.08 -83.79 11.44
CA THR A 5 13.45 -85.06 11.01
C THR A 5 12.43 -84.90 9.87
N TYR A 6 12.25 -83.71 9.31
CA TYR A 6 11.29 -83.47 8.23
C TYR A 6 11.93 -83.74 6.85
N GLN A 7 11.41 -84.75 6.14
CA GLN A 7 11.76 -85.00 4.73
C GLN A 7 10.81 -84.22 3.81
N PHE A 8 11.28 -83.08 3.31
CA PHE A 8 10.48 -82.28 2.38
C PHE A 8 10.36 -82.95 1.00
N ASN A 9 9.13 -83.09 0.51
CA ASN A 9 8.81 -83.61 -0.81
C ASN A 9 9.34 -82.67 -1.91
N ARG A 10 9.61 -83.18 -3.13
CA ARG A 10 10.16 -82.38 -4.25
C ARG A 10 9.31 -81.13 -4.55
N ARG A 11 7.99 -81.22 -4.35
CA ARG A 11 7.04 -80.12 -4.48
C ARG A 11 7.25 -79.02 -3.42
N GLU A 12 7.51 -79.40 -2.17
CA GLU A 12 7.73 -78.45 -1.07
C GLU A 12 9.04 -77.67 -1.23
N LYS A 13 10.09 -78.30 -1.76
CA LYS A 13 11.34 -77.60 -2.09
C LYS A 13 11.13 -76.52 -3.16
N ILE A 14 10.36 -76.82 -4.21
CA ILE A 14 10.03 -75.83 -5.25
C ILE A 14 9.22 -74.67 -4.64
N LEU A 15 8.25 -75.00 -3.77
CA LEU A 15 7.40 -74.01 -3.12
C LEU A 15 8.19 -73.09 -2.17
N LEU A 16 9.16 -73.63 -1.43
CA LEU A 16 10.06 -72.85 -0.57
C LEU A 16 10.95 -71.90 -1.37
N VAL A 17 11.48 -72.33 -2.52
CA VAL A 17 12.28 -71.46 -3.39
C VAL A 17 11.42 -70.32 -3.94
N LEU A 18 10.20 -70.62 -4.39
CA LEU A 18 9.28 -69.62 -4.93
C LEU A 18 8.87 -68.61 -3.84
N LEU A 19 8.60 -69.07 -2.63
CA LEU A 19 8.34 -68.22 -1.46
C LEU A 19 9.52 -67.29 -1.17
N ALA A 20 10.76 -67.81 -1.17
CA ALA A 20 11.95 -67.00 -0.92
C ALA A 20 12.14 -65.91 -1.99
N VAL A 21 11.89 -66.22 -3.26
CA VAL A 21 11.94 -65.23 -4.36
C VAL A 21 10.87 -64.15 -4.17
N VAL A 22 9.64 -64.54 -3.84
CA VAL A 22 8.54 -63.58 -3.60
C VAL A 22 8.85 -62.67 -2.41
N VAL A 23 9.37 -63.21 -1.31
CA VAL A 23 9.80 -62.42 -0.15
C VAL A 23 10.95 -61.48 -0.51
N GLY A 24 11.92 -61.95 -1.32
CA GLY A 24 13.02 -61.12 -1.81
C GLY A 24 12.55 -59.95 -2.67
N ILE A 25 11.58 -60.17 -3.57
CA ILE A 25 10.96 -59.12 -4.40
C ILE A 25 10.20 -58.13 -3.52
N ILE A 26 9.40 -58.62 -2.56
CA ILE A 26 8.65 -57.75 -1.63
C ILE A 26 9.62 -56.91 -0.80
N PHE A 27 10.69 -57.50 -0.28
CA PHE A 27 11.71 -56.78 0.49
C PHE A 27 12.41 -55.72 -0.36
N PHE A 28 12.84 -56.06 -1.58
CA PHE A 28 13.47 -55.09 -2.49
C PHE A 28 12.51 -53.93 -2.83
N ASN A 29 11.25 -54.23 -3.13
CA ASN A 29 10.27 -53.21 -3.48
C ASN A 29 9.86 -52.34 -2.28
N LYS A 30 9.69 -52.94 -1.09
CA LYS A 30 9.31 -52.20 0.13
C LYS A 30 10.47 -51.42 0.74
N VAL A 31 11.66 -52.00 0.79
CA VAL A 31 12.79 -51.41 1.52
C VAL A 31 13.66 -50.56 0.59
N VAL A 32 14.09 -51.09 -0.55
CA VAL A 32 14.99 -50.36 -1.46
C VAL A 32 14.21 -49.26 -2.20
N LEU A 33 13.13 -49.61 -2.91
CA LEU A 33 12.33 -48.61 -3.61
C LEU A 33 11.53 -47.72 -2.65
N GLY A 34 10.98 -48.27 -1.57
CA GLY A 34 10.17 -47.50 -0.63
C GLY A 34 10.98 -46.44 0.14
N GLN A 35 12.20 -46.74 0.58
CA GLN A 35 12.98 -45.81 1.41
C GLN A 35 13.98 -44.97 0.61
N GLN A 36 14.67 -45.52 -0.40
CA GLN A 36 15.74 -44.78 -1.09
C GLN A 36 15.22 -43.82 -2.17
N LEU A 37 14.11 -44.18 -2.81
CA LEU A 37 13.54 -43.40 -3.91
C LEU A 37 13.02 -42.00 -3.47
N PRO A 38 12.33 -41.83 -2.32
CA PRO A 38 11.98 -40.49 -1.84
C PRO A 38 13.22 -39.65 -1.49
N ALA A 39 14.21 -40.23 -0.80
CA ALA A 39 15.45 -39.54 -0.46
C ALA A 39 16.22 -39.06 -1.71
N TYR A 40 16.29 -39.90 -2.76
CA TYR A 40 16.88 -39.52 -4.04
C TYR A 40 16.11 -38.40 -4.75
N ARG A 41 14.77 -38.45 -4.73
CA ARG A 41 13.92 -37.40 -5.31
C ARG A 41 14.11 -36.07 -4.59
N GLU A 42 14.19 -36.07 -3.26
CA GLU A 42 14.47 -34.88 -2.46
C GLU A 42 15.85 -34.29 -2.77
N LEU A 43 16.90 -35.13 -2.80
CA LEU A 43 18.25 -34.70 -3.14
C LEU A 43 18.31 -34.08 -4.55
N ARG A 44 17.67 -34.73 -5.53
CA ARG A 44 17.59 -34.22 -6.90
C ARG A 44 16.81 -32.89 -6.97
N GLY A 45 15.74 -32.77 -6.19
CA GLY A 45 14.99 -31.52 -6.05
C GLY A 45 15.84 -30.38 -5.47
N ARG A 46 16.61 -30.65 -4.41
CA ARG A 46 17.53 -29.68 -3.79
C ARG A 46 18.64 -29.24 -4.75
N LEU A 47 19.21 -30.17 -5.52
CA LEU A 47 20.22 -29.83 -6.54
C LEU A 47 19.64 -28.94 -7.64
N LYS A 48 18.44 -29.26 -8.14
CA LYS A 48 17.77 -28.44 -9.16
C LYS A 48 17.47 -27.03 -8.63
N ALA A 49 16.91 -26.93 -7.42
CA ALA A 49 16.64 -25.64 -6.78
C ALA A 49 17.94 -24.83 -6.53
N GLY A 50 19.03 -25.50 -6.16
CA GLY A 50 20.34 -24.87 -6.02
C GLY A 50 20.90 -24.33 -7.34
N GLN A 51 20.77 -25.09 -8.43
CA GLN A 51 21.17 -24.66 -9.78
C GLN A 51 20.34 -23.46 -10.26
N GLU A 52 19.02 -23.48 -10.06
CA GLU A 52 18.14 -22.37 -10.41
C GLU A 52 18.50 -21.09 -9.62
N ARG A 53 18.80 -21.21 -8.32
CA ARG A 53 19.27 -20.08 -7.50
C ARG A 53 20.60 -19.51 -7.99
N LEU A 54 21.56 -20.36 -8.36
CA LEU A 54 22.84 -19.93 -8.91
C LEU A 54 22.68 -19.24 -10.27
N ALA A 55 21.79 -19.76 -11.13
CA ALA A 55 21.49 -19.14 -12.41
C ALA A 55 20.85 -17.75 -12.24
N ALA A 56 19.85 -17.64 -11.34
CA ALA A 56 19.21 -16.38 -11.01
C ALA A 56 20.20 -15.36 -10.41
N ALA A 57 21.08 -15.81 -9.49
CA ALA A 57 22.11 -14.95 -8.91
C ALA A 57 23.12 -14.46 -9.95
N ARG A 58 23.52 -15.32 -10.90
CA ARG A 58 24.40 -14.92 -12.02
C ARG A 58 23.72 -13.91 -12.95
N GLN A 59 22.44 -14.09 -13.26
CA GLN A 59 21.69 -13.16 -14.08
C GLN A 59 21.52 -11.79 -13.38
N ALA A 60 21.27 -11.79 -12.07
CA ALA A 60 21.23 -10.57 -11.27
C ALA A 60 22.61 -9.88 -11.19
N ALA A 61 23.70 -10.64 -11.08
CA ALA A 61 25.06 -10.10 -11.11
C ALA A 61 25.42 -9.52 -12.48
N ALA A 62 24.98 -10.15 -13.57
CA ALA A 62 25.19 -9.65 -14.93
C ALA A 62 24.43 -8.34 -15.19
N SER A 63 23.20 -8.21 -14.70
CA SER A 63 22.40 -6.99 -14.86
C SER A 63 22.85 -5.86 -13.90
N ALA A 64 23.53 -6.18 -12.80
CA ALA A 64 24.01 -5.17 -11.85
C ALA A 64 24.94 -4.13 -12.49
N ALA A 65 25.83 -4.55 -13.39
CA ALA A 65 26.74 -3.63 -14.09
C ALA A 65 25.99 -2.69 -15.06
N GLU A 66 24.96 -3.19 -15.75
CA GLU A 66 24.11 -2.37 -16.62
C GLU A 66 23.26 -1.39 -15.82
N LEU A 67 22.70 -1.84 -14.69
CA LEU A 67 21.94 -1.00 -13.78
C LEU A 67 22.81 0.11 -13.18
N ALA A 68 24.05 -0.20 -12.79
CA ALA A 68 25.01 0.79 -12.32
C ALA A 68 25.29 1.86 -13.40
N LYS A 69 25.56 1.43 -14.65
CA LYS A 69 25.75 2.38 -15.77
C LYS A 69 24.52 3.25 -16.02
N LYS A 70 23.32 2.67 -15.98
CA LYS A 70 22.06 3.43 -16.13
C LYS A 70 21.86 4.42 -14.98
N ALA A 71 22.21 4.04 -13.75
CA ALA A 71 22.15 4.92 -12.60
C ALA A 71 23.13 6.10 -12.75
N ASP A 72 24.35 5.85 -13.23
CA ASP A 72 25.33 6.91 -13.46
C ASP A 72 24.93 7.83 -14.62
N GLN A 73 24.37 7.29 -15.71
CA GLN A 73 23.80 8.09 -16.79
C GLN A 73 22.62 8.94 -16.32
N ALA A 74 21.73 8.39 -15.49
CA ALA A 74 20.62 9.14 -14.92
C ALA A 74 21.11 10.25 -13.99
N ARG A 75 22.16 10.01 -13.19
CA ARG A 75 22.81 11.05 -12.36
C ARG A 75 23.41 12.16 -13.20
N ALA A 76 24.16 11.82 -14.24
CA ALA A 76 24.77 12.81 -15.14
C ALA A 76 23.71 13.63 -15.89
N ALA A 77 22.66 12.99 -16.41
CA ALA A 77 21.55 13.66 -17.07
C ALA A 77 20.81 14.60 -16.11
N TRP A 78 20.62 14.17 -14.86
CA TRP A 78 20.04 15.00 -13.82
C TRP A 78 20.90 16.20 -13.46
N GLU A 79 22.22 16.03 -13.30
CA GLU A 79 23.12 17.14 -13.04
C GLU A 79 23.12 18.17 -14.17
N ALA A 80 23.09 17.71 -15.43
CA ALA A 80 22.95 18.57 -16.59
C ALA A 80 21.62 19.34 -16.58
N ALA A 81 20.51 18.66 -16.28
CA ALA A 81 19.20 19.30 -16.13
C ALA A 81 19.18 20.30 -14.97
N ARG A 82 19.83 19.98 -13.84
CA ARG A 82 19.95 20.86 -12.66
C ARG A 82 20.68 22.16 -13.01
N LEU A 83 21.79 22.06 -13.75
CA LEU A 83 22.54 23.21 -14.22
C LEU A 83 21.73 24.04 -15.22
N HIS A 84 20.99 23.37 -16.12
CA HIS A 84 20.14 24.05 -17.11
C HIS A 84 18.96 24.79 -16.46
N LEU A 85 18.36 24.21 -15.42
CA LEU A 85 17.25 24.80 -14.67
C LEU A 85 17.70 25.87 -13.65
N GLY A 86 19.02 26.06 -13.48
CA GLY A 86 19.56 27.13 -12.65
C GLY A 86 19.33 26.94 -11.15
N PHE A 87 19.19 25.70 -10.67
CA PHE A 87 19.04 25.41 -9.24
C PHE A 87 20.37 25.68 -8.49
N THR A 88 20.57 26.91 -8.05
CA THR A 88 21.81 27.40 -7.44
C THR A 88 21.75 27.48 -5.92
N LEU A 89 20.56 27.57 -5.32
CA LEU A 89 20.40 27.65 -3.88
C LEU A 89 20.60 26.28 -3.24
N ARG A 90 21.75 26.08 -2.60
CA ARG A 90 22.07 24.90 -1.79
C ARG A 90 21.97 25.21 -0.30
N GLY A 91 21.29 24.35 0.44
CA GLY A 91 21.20 24.43 1.89
C GLY A 91 20.17 25.42 2.40
N THR A 92 19.97 25.39 3.72
CA THR A 92 18.88 26.08 4.39
C THR A 92 19.09 27.58 4.48
N ALA A 93 20.32 28.06 4.76
CA ALA A 93 20.58 29.48 4.97
C ALA A 93 20.33 30.36 3.72
N PRO A 94 20.88 30.05 2.52
CA PRO A 94 20.60 30.83 1.32
C PRO A 94 19.12 30.80 0.92
N PHE A 95 18.44 29.68 1.18
CA PHE A 95 17.01 29.56 0.95
C PHE A 95 16.21 30.49 1.87
N LEU A 96 16.52 30.52 3.17
CA LEU A 96 15.83 31.39 4.14
C LEU A 96 16.00 32.89 3.81
N GLU A 97 17.16 33.28 3.28
CA GLU A 97 17.42 34.64 2.83
C GLU A 97 16.60 34.97 1.57
N ALA A 98 16.59 34.07 0.58
CA ALA A 98 15.84 34.27 -0.66
C ALA A 98 14.31 34.17 -0.48
N ALA A 99 13.86 33.46 0.55
CA ALA A 99 12.45 33.27 0.90
C ALA A 99 11.84 34.47 1.66
N GLN A 100 12.60 35.54 1.95
CA GLN A 100 12.04 36.76 2.54
C GLN A 100 11.12 37.49 1.54
N PRO A 101 9.98 38.02 1.98
CA PRO A 101 9.08 38.78 1.10
C PRO A 101 9.78 40.05 0.61
N ARG A 102 9.68 40.32 -0.70
CA ARG A 102 10.18 41.57 -1.29
C ARG A 102 9.30 42.78 -0.96
N ASP A 103 8.00 42.54 -0.79
CA ASP A 103 7.04 43.57 -0.40
C ASP A 103 7.02 43.75 1.12
N GLN A 104 7.26 44.98 1.58
CA GLN A 104 7.23 45.37 2.99
C GLN A 104 5.81 45.37 3.57
N SER A 105 4.77 45.30 2.73
CA SER A 105 3.38 45.18 3.16
C SER A 105 3.04 43.80 3.73
N LEU A 106 3.87 42.79 3.45
CA LEU A 106 3.77 41.45 4.04
C LEU A 106 4.61 41.34 5.30
N GLN A 107 3.99 40.83 6.35
CA GLN A 107 4.66 40.50 7.61
C GLN A 107 4.73 38.99 7.76
N VAL A 108 5.95 38.46 7.89
CA VAL A 108 6.17 37.04 8.22
C VAL A 108 5.94 36.86 9.72
N LEU A 109 4.84 36.21 10.06
CA LEU A 109 4.46 35.93 11.45
C LEU A 109 5.19 34.71 12.01
N ALA A 110 5.39 33.69 11.18
CA ALA A 110 6.11 32.48 11.56
C ALA A 110 6.87 31.90 10.37
N PHE A 111 8.10 31.44 10.63
CA PHE A 111 8.88 30.64 9.70
C PHE A 111 9.59 29.55 10.51
N ARG A 112 8.99 28.36 10.60
CA ARG A 112 9.42 27.31 11.52
C ARG A 112 9.90 26.07 10.77
N PRO A 113 11.12 25.57 11.02
CA PRO A 113 11.55 24.29 10.48
C PRO A 113 10.77 23.16 11.14
N LEU A 114 10.29 22.23 10.33
CA LEU A 114 9.68 20.98 10.76
C LEU A 114 10.72 19.83 10.69
N PRO A 115 10.45 18.67 11.31
CA PRO A 115 11.38 17.53 11.28
C PRO A 115 11.72 17.09 9.84
N VAL A 116 13.01 16.91 9.57
CA VAL A 116 13.52 16.50 8.25
C VAL A 116 12.99 15.12 7.88
N GLU A 117 12.39 15.00 6.70
CA GLU A 117 11.94 13.72 6.17
C GLU A 117 13.02 13.11 5.25
N LYS A 118 13.35 11.84 5.48
CA LYS A 118 14.26 11.10 4.61
C LYS A 118 13.44 10.34 3.56
N ARG A 119 13.42 10.84 2.33
CA ARG A 119 12.75 10.23 1.18
C ARG A 119 13.79 9.78 0.16
N ASP A 120 14.45 8.66 0.43
CA ASP A 120 15.53 8.11 -0.41
C ASP A 120 15.16 8.19 -1.91
N PRO A 121 15.93 8.90 -2.77
CA PRO A 121 17.29 9.41 -2.57
C PRO A 121 17.43 10.85 -2.02
N PHE A 122 16.35 11.51 -1.63
CA PHE A 122 16.30 12.91 -1.22
C PHE A 122 16.11 13.10 0.30
N ARG A 123 16.46 14.29 0.77
CA ARG A 123 16.05 14.81 2.08
C ARG A 123 15.09 15.97 1.85
N VAL A 124 14.00 15.99 2.60
CA VAL A 124 13.02 17.07 2.53
C VAL A 124 13.14 17.87 3.81
N TYR A 125 13.30 19.19 3.67
CA TYR A 125 13.33 20.16 4.75
C TYR A 125 12.01 20.94 4.74
N PRO A 126 10.99 20.46 5.45
CA PRO A 126 9.70 21.14 5.52
C PRO A 126 9.79 22.40 6.41
N TYR A 127 9.16 23.48 5.96
CA TYR A 127 9.04 24.74 6.69
C TYR A 127 7.57 25.16 6.79
N GLU A 128 7.08 25.36 8.00
CA GLU A 128 5.79 25.99 8.23
C GLU A 128 5.94 27.51 8.16
N VAL A 129 5.21 28.13 7.24
CA VAL A 129 5.26 29.58 6.98
C VAL A 129 3.89 30.18 7.22
N THR A 130 3.85 31.22 8.04
CA THR A 130 2.66 32.05 8.27
C THR A 130 2.97 33.50 7.95
N VAL A 131 2.20 34.08 7.04
CA VAL A 131 2.36 35.46 6.56
C VAL A 131 1.04 36.22 6.64
N SER A 132 1.11 37.53 6.89
CA SER A 132 -0.08 38.41 6.90
C SER A 132 0.17 39.67 6.08
N GLY A 133 -0.82 40.07 5.29
CA GLY A 133 -0.78 41.30 4.49
C GLY A 133 -1.89 41.35 3.44
N PRO A 134 -1.83 42.29 2.48
CA PRO A 134 -2.78 42.38 1.39
C PRO A 134 -2.75 41.12 0.50
N TYR A 135 -3.92 40.69 0.03
CA TYR A 135 -4.03 39.49 -0.83
C TYR A 135 -3.16 39.55 -2.10
N PRO A 136 -3.06 40.67 -2.85
CA PRO A 136 -2.17 40.74 -4.01
C PRO A 136 -0.69 40.55 -3.65
N ALA A 137 -0.22 41.14 -2.55
CA ALA A 137 1.15 40.98 -2.09
C ALA A 137 1.45 39.53 -1.73
N LEU A 138 0.50 38.83 -1.09
CA LEU A 138 0.59 37.40 -0.80
C LEU A 138 0.74 36.56 -2.07
N GLN A 139 -0.03 36.87 -3.12
CA GLN A 139 0.05 36.18 -4.40
C GLN A 139 1.43 36.36 -5.05
N ASP A 140 1.97 37.58 -5.01
CA ASP A 140 3.32 37.88 -5.51
C ASP A 140 4.39 37.13 -4.70
N TYR A 141 4.20 37.01 -3.39
CA TYR A 141 5.10 36.26 -2.52
C TYR A 141 5.10 34.76 -2.79
N ILE A 142 3.93 34.14 -2.99
CA ILE A 142 3.83 32.73 -3.40
C ILE A 142 4.53 32.53 -4.75
N SER A 143 4.29 33.42 -5.71
CA SER A 143 4.95 33.39 -7.03
C SER A 143 6.47 33.54 -6.91
N GLN A 144 6.95 34.41 -6.00
CA GLN A 144 8.36 34.55 -5.68
C GLN A 144 8.94 33.23 -5.18
N LEU A 145 8.28 32.57 -4.22
CA LEU A 145 8.73 31.30 -3.64
C LEU A 145 8.79 30.16 -4.68
N GLU A 146 7.85 30.13 -5.62
CA GLU A 146 7.83 29.17 -6.74
C GLU A 146 8.92 29.46 -7.78
N SER A 147 9.31 30.74 -7.95
CA SER A 147 10.35 31.17 -8.88
C SER A 147 11.78 31.04 -8.34
N LEU A 148 11.95 30.62 -7.08
CA LEU A 148 13.27 30.48 -6.48
C LEU A 148 14.11 29.45 -7.25
N PRO A 149 15.43 29.68 -7.42
CA PRO A 149 16.35 28.70 -8.00
C PRO A 149 16.67 27.56 -7.00
N ALA A 150 15.63 26.98 -6.41
CA ALA A 150 15.63 25.86 -5.49
C ALA A 150 14.48 24.90 -5.86
N LEU A 151 14.63 23.61 -5.55
CA LEU A 151 13.54 22.66 -5.68
C LEU A 151 12.63 22.81 -4.45
N THR A 152 11.55 23.58 -4.63
CA THR A 152 10.56 23.85 -3.59
C THR A 152 9.20 23.31 -4.02
N ALA A 153 8.38 22.92 -3.03
CA ALA A 153 6.98 22.63 -3.27
C ALA A 153 6.13 23.21 -2.13
N ILE A 154 5.00 23.83 -2.48
CA ILE A 154 4.09 24.45 -1.52
C ILE A 154 2.89 23.51 -1.31
N HIS A 155 2.55 23.25 -0.06
CA HIS A 155 1.46 22.38 0.34
C HIS A 155 0.60 23.01 1.43
N ASN A 156 -0.62 22.51 1.60
CA ASN A 156 -1.52 22.86 2.70
C ASN A 156 -1.79 24.38 2.82
N LEU A 157 -1.89 25.08 1.70
CA LEU A 157 -2.20 26.51 1.69
C LEU A 157 -3.58 26.79 2.27
N LYS A 158 -3.61 27.53 3.37
CA LYS A 158 -4.81 28.04 4.04
C LYS A 158 -4.74 29.55 4.06
N ILE A 159 -5.80 30.22 3.58
CA ILE A 159 -5.91 31.68 3.58
C ILE A 159 -7.16 32.05 4.38
N LEU A 160 -7.00 32.89 5.40
CA LEU A 160 -8.06 33.37 6.28
C LEU A 160 -8.13 34.89 6.22
N ALA A 161 -9.33 35.46 6.22
CA ALA A 161 -9.50 36.90 6.36
C ALA A 161 -9.23 37.31 7.81
N ARG A 162 -8.44 38.38 8.01
CA ARG A 162 -8.14 38.87 9.36
C ARG A 162 -9.30 39.72 9.87
N GLN A 163 -9.91 39.32 10.98
CA GLN A 163 -10.99 40.09 11.59
C GLN A 163 -10.49 41.49 11.99
N GLY A 164 -11.21 42.52 11.56
CA GLY A 164 -10.87 43.93 11.84
C GLY A 164 -10.07 44.66 10.75
N ASN A 165 -9.62 43.97 9.69
CA ASN A 165 -9.03 44.64 8.53
C ASN A 165 -9.44 43.93 7.23
N ALA A 166 -10.45 44.48 6.55
CA ALA A 166 -11.04 43.90 5.34
C ALA A 166 -10.05 43.74 4.17
N ALA A 167 -8.91 44.43 4.21
CA ALA A 167 -7.88 44.36 3.18
C ALA A 167 -6.73 43.38 3.51
N ALA A 168 -6.69 42.81 4.72
CA ALA A 168 -5.60 41.94 5.16
C ALA A 168 -6.05 40.48 5.27
N VAL A 169 -5.24 39.59 4.72
CA VAL A 169 -5.36 38.14 4.87
C VAL A 169 -4.21 37.60 5.70
N GLU A 170 -4.43 36.44 6.30
CA GLU A 170 -3.41 35.61 6.94
C GLU A 170 -3.34 34.30 6.18
N ALA A 171 -2.15 33.92 5.72
CA ALA A 171 -1.92 32.68 5.02
C ALA A 171 -0.94 31.79 5.78
N SER A 172 -1.26 30.51 5.86
CA SER A 172 -0.42 29.48 6.47
C SER A 172 -0.24 28.34 5.47
N PHE A 173 1.00 27.92 5.24
CA PHE A 173 1.35 26.85 4.32
C PHE A 173 2.66 26.18 4.71
N ILE A 174 2.94 25.02 4.11
CA ILE A 174 4.20 24.30 4.27
C ILE A 174 4.98 24.41 2.96
N ILE A 175 6.25 24.80 3.05
CA ILE A 175 7.19 24.77 1.93
C ILE A 175 8.18 23.63 2.16
N ASP A 176 8.22 22.67 1.25
CA ASP A 176 9.19 21.60 1.24
C ASP A 176 10.41 22.02 0.41
N LEU A 177 11.58 22.14 1.04
CA LEU A 177 12.86 22.30 0.34
C LEU A 177 13.50 20.93 0.13
N TYR A 178 13.69 20.53 -1.12
CA TYR A 178 14.29 19.25 -1.48
C TYR A 178 15.81 19.39 -1.60
N ASP A 179 16.54 18.67 -0.75
CA ASP A 179 18.00 18.51 -0.85
C ASP A 179 18.32 17.13 -1.41
N LEU A 180 19.10 17.13 -2.48
CA LEU A 180 19.55 15.95 -3.20
C LEU A 180 20.79 15.31 -2.57
N GLY A 181 21.35 15.90 -1.51
CA GLY A 181 22.32 15.26 -0.65
C GLY A 181 23.55 14.71 -1.38
N GLU A 182 24.48 15.57 -1.78
CA GLU A 182 25.88 15.15 -1.97
C GLU A 182 26.56 15.10 -0.60
N GLY A 183 26.31 14.04 0.17
CA GLY A 183 27.21 13.54 1.23
C GLY A 183 27.59 14.43 2.43
N ASN A 184 27.16 15.69 2.54
CA ASN A 184 27.52 16.52 3.68
C ASN A 184 26.48 16.43 4.81
N PRO A 185 26.82 15.90 6.00
CA PRO A 185 25.97 16.04 7.17
C PRO A 185 25.85 17.53 7.49
N VAL A 186 24.63 18.05 7.53
CA VAL A 186 24.38 19.37 8.12
C VAL A 186 24.87 19.30 9.56
N PRO A 187 25.69 20.25 10.05
CA PRO A 187 26.06 20.31 11.45
C PRO A 187 24.78 20.39 12.28
N GLY A 188 24.52 19.36 13.08
CA GLY A 188 23.40 19.31 14.01
C GLY A 188 23.62 20.29 15.16
N ALA A 189 23.58 21.60 14.88
CA ALA A 189 23.51 22.68 15.87
C ALA A 189 23.47 24.03 15.13
N ILE A 190 22.31 24.40 14.61
CA ILE A 190 21.93 25.82 14.60
C ILE A 190 20.69 25.93 15.49
N ALA A 191 20.95 25.92 16.80
CA ALA A 191 20.05 26.55 17.76
C ALA A 191 20.26 28.07 17.64
N LEU A 192 19.76 28.66 16.55
CA LEU A 192 19.59 30.11 16.45
C LEU A 192 18.12 30.40 16.50
N PHE A 193 17.51 30.22 17.68
CA PHE A 193 16.48 31.09 18.25
C PHE A 193 16.34 30.65 19.71
N PRO A 194 16.99 31.32 20.69
CA PRO A 194 16.55 31.17 22.06
C PRO A 194 15.07 31.60 22.08
N ALA A 195 14.21 30.73 22.58
CA ALA A 195 12.82 31.04 22.87
C ALA A 195 12.77 32.14 23.94
N GLY A 196 12.94 33.37 23.51
CA GLY A 196 12.92 34.57 24.32
C GLY A 196 12.57 35.71 23.38
N ARG A 197 11.40 36.32 23.62
CA ARG A 197 10.84 37.45 22.88
C ARG A 197 11.94 38.41 22.39
N ALA A 198 12.21 38.38 21.09
CA ALA A 198 12.90 39.45 20.39
C ALA A 198 12.17 39.64 19.07
N ASP A 199 11.45 40.76 18.96
CA ASP A 199 11.03 41.33 17.68
C ASP A 199 12.29 41.58 16.84
N GLY A 200 12.67 40.60 16.01
CA GLY A 200 13.77 40.69 15.06
C GLY A 200 13.43 41.50 13.79
N PHE A 201 12.34 42.28 13.82
CA PHE A 201 11.92 43.17 12.75
C PHE A 201 11.66 44.56 13.31
N THR A 202 12.74 45.25 13.70
CA THR A 202 12.67 46.70 13.96
C THR A 202 13.19 47.44 12.72
N PRO A 203 12.38 48.29 12.05
CA PRO A 203 12.90 49.16 11.01
C PRO A 203 13.91 50.16 11.60
N PRO A 204 14.91 50.62 10.84
CA PRO A 204 15.88 51.60 11.32
C PRO A 204 15.15 52.88 11.76
N ALA A 205 15.43 53.31 13.00
CA ALA A 205 14.83 54.49 13.60
C ALA A 205 15.13 55.74 12.75
N LYS A 206 14.10 56.29 12.10
CA LYS A 206 14.14 57.66 11.61
C LYS A 206 14.06 58.62 12.80
N VAL A 207 15.06 59.50 12.84
CA VAL A 207 15.23 60.64 13.73
C VAL A 207 13.94 61.46 13.82
N VAL A 208 13.31 61.51 15.00
CA VAL A 208 12.34 62.55 15.36
C VAL A 208 13.06 63.49 16.32
N ALA A 209 13.33 64.70 15.82
CA ALA A 209 13.84 65.81 16.60
C ALA A 209 12.81 66.21 17.67
N GLY A 210 13.34 66.58 18.84
CA GLY A 210 12.60 66.77 20.08
C GLY A 210 11.59 67.91 20.09
N GLY A 211 10.70 67.81 21.08
CA GLY A 211 9.79 68.85 21.52
C GLY A 211 9.41 68.57 22.97
N ASP A 212 9.87 69.46 23.85
CA ASP A 212 9.62 69.50 25.28
C ASP A 212 8.13 69.47 25.66
N GLY A 213 7.83 68.87 26.82
CA GLY A 213 6.87 69.48 27.73
C GLY A 213 5.84 68.57 28.40
N ALA A 214 5.76 68.73 29.73
CA ALA A 214 4.57 68.61 30.59
C ALA A 214 4.29 67.27 31.32
N LYS A 215 4.82 67.21 32.54
CA LYS A 215 4.16 66.94 33.85
C LYS A 215 2.74 66.32 33.87
N GLY A 216 2.62 65.26 34.69
CA GLY A 216 1.41 64.85 35.42
C GLY A 216 1.50 63.38 35.83
N ALA A 217 2.03 63.01 37.01
CA ALA A 217 1.34 62.91 38.31
C ALA A 217 0.09 62.00 38.29
N GLY A 218 0.18 60.82 38.93
CA GLY A 218 -0.97 59.94 39.20
C GLY A 218 -0.60 58.64 39.93
N ALA A 219 -0.99 58.56 41.20
CA ALA A 219 -0.85 57.48 42.20
C ALA A 219 -1.26 56.05 41.72
N SER A 220 -0.54 54.97 42.06
CA SER A 220 -0.56 54.14 43.31
C SER A 220 -1.62 52.99 43.28
N PRO A 221 -1.58 51.95 44.16
CA PRO A 221 -1.32 50.55 43.76
C PRO A 221 -2.43 49.57 44.20
N GLY A 222 -2.31 48.29 43.83
CA GLY A 222 -3.23 47.24 44.33
C GLY A 222 -2.62 45.84 44.32
N GLN A 223 -2.15 45.41 45.48
CA GLN A 223 -1.90 44.02 45.88
C GLN A 223 -3.22 43.28 46.17
N GLY A 224 -3.19 41.95 46.02
CA GLY A 224 -4.17 40.97 46.52
C GLY A 224 -3.85 39.63 45.84
N GLU A 225 -3.05 38.73 46.40
CA GLU A 225 -3.21 37.93 47.62
C GLU A 225 -4.26 36.79 47.49
N ALA A 226 -3.71 35.58 47.33
CA ALA A 226 -4.05 34.30 47.97
C ALA A 226 -5.30 33.47 47.62
N ALA A 227 -5.07 32.16 47.84
CA ALA A 227 -5.99 31.01 47.96
C ALA A 227 -6.56 30.47 46.64
N GLY A 228 -6.43 29.19 46.25
CA GLY A 228 -6.21 27.98 47.03
C GLY A 228 -7.51 27.19 47.13
N SER A 229 -7.66 26.10 46.39
CA SER A 229 -8.51 24.97 46.80
C SER A 229 -8.24 23.72 45.96
N LYS A 230 -7.88 22.66 46.70
CA LYS A 230 -7.91 21.25 46.31
C LYS A 230 -9.33 20.83 45.91
N SER A 231 -9.45 19.84 45.02
CA SER A 231 -10.47 18.81 45.20
C SER A 231 -9.93 17.45 44.78
N ALA A 232 -9.82 16.57 45.78
CA ALA A 232 -9.71 15.13 45.65
C ALA A 232 -11.11 14.56 45.95
N GLY A 233 -11.55 13.58 45.17
CA GLY A 233 -12.84 12.94 45.37
C GLY A 233 -12.91 11.60 44.64
N SER A 234 -12.47 10.56 45.33
CA SER A 234 -12.67 9.15 45.02
C SER A 234 -13.99 8.66 45.63
N SER A 235 -14.81 7.91 44.87
CA SER A 235 -15.69 6.87 45.43
C SER A 235 -16.23 5.93 44.34
N THR A 236 -15.63 4.73 44.27
CA THR A 236 -16.17 3.35 44.40
C THR A 236 -17.59 2.97 43.88
N PRO A 237 -17.91 1.66 43.72
CA PRO A 237 -18.60 1.12 42.55
C PRO A 237 -20.03 0.63 42.85
N ALA A 238 -20.84 0.39 41.81
CA ALA A 238 -22.12 -0.27 41.89
C ALA A 238 -22.16 -1.40 40.85
N ALA A 239 -22.15 -2.67 41.25
CA ALA A 239 -23.28 -3.46 41.75
C ALA A 239 -23.93 -4.27 40.61
N SER A 240 -23.57 -5.55 40.59
CA SER A 240 -24.10 -6.62 39.75
C SER A 240 -25.52 -6.97 40.20
N GLY A 241 -26.49 -6.87 39.30
CA GLY A 241 -27.85 -7.38 39.51
C GLY A 241 -28.04 -8.75 38.87
N PRO A 242 -28.76 -9.70 39.52
CA PRO A 242 -29.15 -10.96 38.90
C PRO A 242 -30.51 -10.79 38.20
N VAL A 243 -30.65 -11.35 36.99
CA VAL A 243 -31.94 -11.49 36.29
C VAL A 243 -32.25 -12.99 36.14
N PRO A 244 -33.48 -13.44 36.45
CA PRO A 244 -33.82 -14.86 36.47
C PRO A 244 -34.53 -15.36 35.19
N ALA A 245 -34.60 -16.69 35.12
CA ALA A 245 -35.70 -17.51 34.59
C ALA A 245 -35.69 -17.95 33.11
N ASN A 246 -35.51 -19.27 32.96
CA ASN A 246 -36.36 -20.21 32.22
C ASN A 246 -36.68 -19.93 30.74
N LEU A 247 -36.03 -20.72 29.88
CA LEU A 247 -36.60 -21.15 28.59
C LEU A 247 -36.47 -22.69 28.47
N PRO A 248 -37.51 -23.39 27.97
CA PRO A 248 -37.55 -24.84 27.87
C PRO A 248 -36.73 -25.38 26.68
N PRO A 249 -36.35 -26.68 26.68
CA PRO A 249 -35.51 -27.25 25.63
C PRO A 249 -36.29 -27.45 24.33
N SER A 250 -35.75 -26.91 23.25
CA SER A 250 -36.22 -27.20 21.89
C SER A 250 -35.85 -28.62 21.49
N THR A 251 -36.88 -29.32 21.03
CA THR A 251 -36.89 -30.71 20.61
C THR A 251 -36.07 -30.95 19.35
N LYS A 252 -35.38 -32.09 19.36
CA LYS A 252 -34.74 -32.75 18.23
C LYS A 252 -35.66 -32.82 17.00
N SER A 253 -35.15 -32.39 15.85
CA SER A 253 -35.65 -32.79 14.55
C SER A 253 -34.47 -32.95 13.58
N SER A 254 -33.98 -34.19 13.47
CA SER A 254 -33.31 -34.68 12.26
C SER A 254 -34.34 -34.73 11.11
N PRO A 255 -33.95 -34.50 9.84
CA PRO A 255 -33.63 -35.64 8.97
C PRO A 255 -32.62 -35.26 7.84
N PRO A 256 -32.44 -36.09 6.80
CA PRO A 256 -31.69 -37.33 6.81
C PRO A 256 -30.44 -37.27 5.91
N ALA A 257 -29.60 -38.29 6.05
CA ALA A 257 -28.44 -38.58 5.22
C ALA A 257 -28.78 -38.63 3.72
N GLY A 258 -28.00 -37.89 2.92
CA GLY A 258 -27.89 -38.02 1.48
C GLY A 258 -26.40 -38.01 1.09
N ASN A 259 -26.00 -39.02 0.31
CA ASN A 259 -24.63 -39.40 -0.03
C ASN A 259 -23.69 -38.27 -0.51
N PRO A 260 -22.36 -38.40 -0.28
CA PRO A 260 -21.36 -37.54 -0.90
C PRO A 260 -21.15 -37.95 -2.36
N ALA A 261 -21.68 -37.15 -3.28
CA ALA A 261 -21.30 -37.21 -4.68
C ALA A 261 -19.88 -36.66 -4.83
N THR A 262 -19.02 -37.48 -5.41
CA THR A 262 -17.66 -37.19 -5.84
C THR A 262 -17.63 -35.93 -6.72
N ALA A 263 -16.93 -34.89 -6.28
CA ALA A 263 -16.67 -33.72 -7.12
C ALA A 263 -15.71 -34.11 -8.26
N PRO A 264 -16.04 -33.85 -9.54
CA PRO A 264 -15.10 -34.08 -10.63
C PRO A 264 -14.02 -33.00 -10.59
N GLY A 265 -12.76 -33.43 -10.71
CA GLY A 265 -11.61 -32.54 -10.80
C GLY A 265 -11.79 -31.52 -11.92
N THR A 266 -11.68 -30.23 -11.56
CA THR A 266 -11.60 -29.13 -12.52
C THR A 266 -10.30 -29.28 -13.31
N GLN A 267 -10.37 -29.84 -14.51
CA GLN A 267 -9.27 -29.74 -15.46
C GLN A 267 -9.07 -28.27 -15.84
N PRO A 268 -7.83 -27.80 -16.04
CA PRO A 268 -7.60 -26.51 -16.66
C PRO A 268 -8.27 -26.51 -18.03
N VAL A 269 -9.18 -25.56 -18.25
CA VAL A 269 -9.76 -25.29 -19.57
C VAL A 269 -8.60 -24.82 -20.45
N LEU A 270 -8.01 -25.75 -21.20
CA LEU A 270 -7.15 -25.45 -22.32
C LEU A 270 -8.01 -24.71 -23.34
N SER A 271 -7.69 -23.44 -23.56
CA SER A 271 -8.33 -22.62 -24.58
C SER A 271 -8.26 -23.31 -25.95
N PRO A 272 -9.31 -23.24 -26.78
CA PRO A 272 -9.28 -23.78 -28.13
C PRO A 272 -8.14 -23.14 -28.95
N LEU A 273 -7.51 -23.98 -29.77
CA LEU A 273 -6.39 -23.67 -30.65
C LEU A 273 -6.71 -22.42 -31.50
N ALA A 274 -5.91 -21.38 -31.35
CA ALA A 274 -6.08 -20.10 -32.05
C ALA A 274 -5.84 -20.24 -33.56
N THR A 275 -6.80 -19.77 -34.35
CA THR A 275 -6.62 -19.45 -35.77
C THR A 275 -5.80 -18.16 -35.91
N ASN A 276 -4.92 -18.14 -36.90
CA ASN A 276 -3.81 -17.20 -37.10
C ASN A 276 -4.14 -15.70 -36.94
N GLY A 277 -3.40 -15.00 -36.07
CA GLY A 277 -2.95 -13.63 -36.32
C GLY A 277 -3.42 -12.52 -35.37
N GLU A 278 -4.54 -12.66 -34.68
CA GLU A 278 -5.01 -11.59 -33.77
C GLU A 278 -4.54 -11.82 -32.32
N PRO A 279 -3.96 -10.79 -31.66
CA PRO A 279 -3.55 -10.91 -30.27
C PRO A 279 -4.76 -11.21 -29.39
N HIS A 280 -4.69 -12.31 -28.63
CA HIS A 280 -5.73 -12.71 -27.69
C HIS A 280 -6.18 -11.52 -26.82
N GLN A 281 -7.40 -11.06 -27.02
CA GLN A 281 -8.02 -10.11 -26.10
C GLN A 281 -8.46 -10.88 -24.86
N TYR A 282 -7.75 -10.67 -23.74
CA TYR A 282 -8.18 -11.20 -22.45
C TYR A 282 -9.30 -10.30 -21.92
N THR A 283 -10.43 -10.91 -21.60
CA THR A 283 -11.58 -10.28 -20.95
C THR A 283 -11.75 -10.85 -19.56
N PHE A 284 -12.39 -10.12 -18.65
CA PHE A 284 -12.74 -10.71 -17.35
C PHE A 284 -13.79 -11.79 -17.55
N PRO A 285 -13.55 -13.04 -17.08
CA PRO A 285 -14.60 -14.03 -17.08
C PRO A 285 -15.72 -13.58 -16.14
N ARG A 286 -16.97 -13.90 -16.50
CA ARG A 286 -18.15 -13.70 -15.66
C ARG A 286 -18.56 -15.02 -15.04
N GLN A 287 -18.97 -14.98 -13.78
CA GLN A 287 -19.57 -16.16 -13.16
C GLN A 287 -21.06 -16.20 -13.53
N VAL A 288 -21.47 -17.22 -14.27
CA VAL A 288 -22.88 -17.45 -14.63
C VAL A 288 -23.23 -18.86 -14.16
N GLN A 289 -24.15 -18.96 -13.18
CA GLN A 289 -24.58 -20.24 -12.61
C GLN A 289 -23.41 -21.10 -12.09
N GLY A 290 -22.43 -20.46 -11.42
CA GLY A 290 -21.26 -21.14 -10.87
C GLY A 290 -20.21 -21.57 -11.89
N ARG A 291 -20.38 -21.27 -13.18
CA ARG A 291 -19.37 -21.50 -14.22
C ARG A 291 -18.76 -20.17 -14.68
N LEU A 292 -17.45 -20.18 -14.94
CA LEU A 292 -16.76 -19.04 -15.54
C LEU A 292 -16.96 -19.05 -17.05
N VAL A 293 -17.60 -18.02 -17.57
CA VAL A 293 -17.82 -17.80 -19.01
C VAL A 293 -16.93 -16.62 -19.43
N PRO A 294 -16.28 -16.65 -20.61
CA PRO A 294 -15.56 -15.49 -21.12
C PRO A 294 -16.43 -14.22 -21.12
N GLY A 295 -15.87 -13.10 -20.66
CA GLY A 295 -16.56 -11.82 -20.71
C GLY A 295 -16.68 -11.28 -22.13
N PRO A 296 -17.54 -10.27 -22.36
CA PRO A 296 -17.63 -9.60 -23.65
C PRO A 296 -16.25 -9.05 -24.05
N ALA A 297 -15.96 -9.07 -25.35
CA ALA A 297 -14.76 -8.45 -25.91
C ALA A 297 -14.61 -7.02 -25.39
N PHE A 298 -13.38 -6.63 -25.08
CA PHE A 298 -13.10 -5.26 -24.63
C PHE A 298 -13.54 -4.30 -25.73
N GLN A 299 -14.46 -3.41 -25.40
CA GLN A 299 -14.77 -2.25 -26.21
C GLN A 299 -14.05 -1.08 -25.57
N GLU A 300 -13.29 -0.34 -26.37
CA GLU A 300 -12.61 0.85 -25.87
C GLU A 300 -13.71 1.81 -25.38
N PRO A 301 -13.71 2.19 -24.09
CA PRO A 301 -14.76 3.03 -23.56
C PRO A 301 -14.82 4.31 -24.40
N PRO A 302 -16.02 4.79 -24.77
CA PRO A 302 -16.16 5.96 -25.61
C PRO A 302 -15.36 7.12 -25.02
N ALA A 303 -14.76 7.94 -25.88
CA ALA A 303 -14.06 9.14 -25.45
C ALA A 303 -15.10 10.14 -24.90
N GLY A 304 -15.42 10.02 -23.61
CA GLY A 304 -16.35 10.89 -22.90
C GLY A 304 -15.90 11.19 -21.47
N GLU A 305 -16.52 12.22 -20.88
CA GLU A 305 -16.45 12.57 -19.46
C GLU A 305 -17.12 11.48 -18.63
N GLY A 306 -16.33 10.57 -18.07
CA GLY A 306 -16.88 9.52 -17.22
C GLY A 306 -15.80 8.63 -16.66
N ASP A 307 -16.04 8.19 -15.42
CA ASP A 307 -15.20 7.18 -14.78
C ASP A 307 -15.31 5.85 -15.52
N VAL A 308 -14.16 5.21 -15.74
CA VAL A 308 -14.09 3.88 -16.36
C VAL A 308 -13.91 2.85 -15.27
N TRP A 309 -14.66 1.76 -15.31
CA TRP A 309 -14.62 0.75 -14.27
C TRP A 309 -13.53 -0.29 -14.53
N LEU A 310 -12.99 -0.92 -13.47
CA LEU A 310 -11.92 -1.92 -13.63
C LEU A 310 -12.31 -3.06 -14.58
N GLU A 311 -13.55 -3.53 -14.53
CA GLU A 311 -14.04 -4.60 -15.40
C GLU A 311 -14.20 -4.19 -16.88
N GLU A 312 -14.19 -2.88 -17.15
CA GLU A 312 -14.23 -2.33 -18.50
C GLU A 312 -12.84 -2.12 -19.07
N LEU A 313 -11.77 -2.20 -18.26
CA LEU A 313 -10.39 -2.02 -18.74
C LEU A 313 -9.88 -3.24 -19.51
N ARG A 314 -8.93 -2.99 -20.41
CA ARG A 314 -8.26 -4.05 -21.15
C ARG A 314 -7.34 -4.84 -20.22
N VAL A 315 -7.60 -6.13 -20.09
CA VAL A 315 -6.75 -7.04 -19.32
C VAL A 315 -5.56 -7.46 -20.17
N LEU A 316 -4.36 -7.24 -19.65
CA LEU A 316 -3.10 -7.68 -20.26
C LEU A 316 -2.70 -9.08 -19.77
N ARG A 317 -3.03 -9.40 -18.52
CA ARG A 317 -2.70 -10.67 -17.89
C ARG A 317 -3.67 -10.97 -16.75
N ASN A 318 -4.10 -12.23 -16.64
CA ASN A 318 -4.90 -12.73 -15.54
C ASN A 318 -4.31 -14.07 -15.06
N VAL A 319 -3.53 -14.04 -13.99
CA VAL A 319 -2.96 -15.23 -13.34
C VAL A 319 -3.75 -15.48 -12.07
N GLY A 320 -4.70 -16.40 -12.13
CA GLY A 320 -5.60 -16.70 -11.01
C GLY A 320 -7.07 -16.55 -11.41
N PRO A 321 -8.00 -16.91 -10.54
CA PRO A 321 -9.42 -16.87 -10.86
C PRO A 321 -9.99 -15.48 -10.57
N PHE A 322 -9.54 -14.43 -11.26
CA PHE A 322 -10.26 -13.15 -11.23
C PHE A 322 -11.50 -13.24 -12.10
N PHE A 323 -12.65 -12.85 -11.57
CA PHE A 323 -13.93 -12.83 -12.28
C PHE A 323 -14.84 -11.70 -11.82
N VAL A 324 -15.73 -11.23 -12.69
CA VAL A 324 -16.77 -10.27 -12.33
C VAL A 324 -17.87 -10.99 -11.55
N LEU A 325 -18.24 -10.42 -10.40
CA LEU A 325 -19.36 -10.91 -9.59
C LEU A 325 -20.70 -10.52 -10.25
N ASP A 326 -21.63 -11.47 -10.29
CA ASP A 326 -23.02 -11.26 -10.75
C ASP A 326 -23.91 -10.59 -9.69
N ARG A 327 -23.37 -10.41 -8.48
CA ARG A 327 -23.99 -9.73 -7.35
C ARG A 327 -23.09 -8.62 -6.80
N PRO A 328 -23.65 -7.64 -6.07
CA PRO A 328 -22.86 -6.77 -5.23
C PRO A 328 -22.00 -7.59 -4.26
N ALA A 329 -20.78 -7.10 -3.99
CA ALA A 329 -19.95 -7.66 -2.95
C ALA A 329 -20.44 -7.16 -1.59
N ALA A 330 -20.50 -8.06 -0.61
CA ALA A 330 -20.82 -7.72 0.77
C ALA A 330 -19.52 -7.68 1.56
N LEU A 331 -19.06 -6.49 1.99
CA LEU A 331 -17.80 -6.32 2.73
C LEU A 331 -18.09 -5.69 4.09
N ALA A 332 -17.97 -6.46 5.17
CA ALA A 332 -18.30 -6.03 6.53
C ALA A 332 -19.71 -5.39 6.64
N GLY A 333 -20.69 -6.00 5.97
CA GLY A 333 -22.07 -5.52 5.89
C GLY A 333 -22.33 -4.41 4.87
N MET A 334 -21.30 -3.88 4.19
CA MET A 334 -21.47 -2.90 3.11
C MET A 334 -21.73 -3.61 1.78
N ASN A 335 -22.77 -3.21 1.05
CA ASN A 335 -23.03 -3.72 -0.30
C ASN A 335 -22.41 -2.77 -1.34
N LEU A 336 -21.40 -3.26 -2.06
CA LEU A 336 -20.68 -2.51 -3.09
C LEU A 336 -20.98 -3.07 -4.48
N GLY A 337 -21.51 -2.21 -5.35
CA GLY A 337 -21.80 -2.54 -6.75
C GLY A 337 -20.52 -2.67 -7.59
N ARG A 338 -20.61 -3.40 -8.71
CA ARG A 338 -19.53 -3.66 -9.69
C ARG A 338 -18.23 -4.11 -9.04
N SER A 339 -18.11 -5.42 -8.86
CA SER A 339 -17.02 -6.01 -8.07
C SER A 339 -16.35 -7.13 -8.83
N ILE A 340 -15.02 -7.18 -8.75
CA ILE A 340 -14.21 -8.29 -9.24
C ILE A 340 -13.80 -9.14 -8.05
N GLY A 341 -14.20 -10.40 -8.06
CA GLY A 341 -13.82 -11.40 -7.08
C GLY A 341 -12.59 -12.19 -7.51
N VAL A 342 -11.80 -12.62 -6.54
CA VAL A 342 -10.75 -13.61 -6.72
C VAL A 342 -10.76 -14.63 -5.59
N THR A 343 -10.92 -15.89 -5.97
CA THR A 343 -10.91 -17.01 -5.00
C THR A 343 -9.48 -17.43 -4.70
N LEU A 344 -9.10 -17.39 -3.42
CA LEU A 344 -7.80 -17.80 -2.94
C LEU A 344 -7.94 -18.88 -1.86
N SER A 345 -6.92 -19.71 -1.69
CA SER A 345 -6.84 -20.73 -0.65
C SER A 345 -5.39 -21.05 -0.33
N LYS A 346 -5.14 -21.97 0.61
CA LYS A 346 -3.78 -22.42 0.95
C LYS A 346 -3.06 -23.09 -0.22
N ASP A 347 -3.80 -23.70 -1.15
CA ASP A 347 -3.24 -24.34 -2.35
C ASP A 347 -3.10 -23.35 -3.53
N LYS A 348 -3.86 -22.25 -3.51
CA LYS A 348 -3.85 -21.21 -4.53
C LYS A 348 -3.55 -19.87 -3.87
N THR A 349 -2.29 -19.72 -3.48
CA THR A 349 -1.89 -18.64 -2.59
C THR A 349 -1.68 -17.30 -3.27
N LYS A 350 -1.59 -17.24 -4.61
CA LYS A 350 -1.27 -16.01 -5.33
C LYS A 350 -2.17 -15.84 -6.54
N ALA A 351 -2.58 -14.60 -6.77
CA ALA A 351 -3.23 -14.17 -7.98
C ALA A 351 -2.70 -12.80 -8.42
N GLU A 352 -2.55 -12.61 -9.72
CA GLU A 352 -2.08 -11.37 -10.35
C GLU A 352 -3.01 -10.97 -11.50
N LEU A 353 -3.46 -9.72 -11.49
CA LEU A 353 -4.25 -9.11 -12.55
C LEU A 353 -3.50 -7.89 -13.07
N LYS A 354 -3.22 -7.85 -14.37
CA LYS A 354 -2.55 -6.74 -15.04
C LYS A 354 -3.48 -6.10 -16.06
N VAL A 355 -3.65 -4.78 -15.98
CA VAL A 355 -4.51 -3.98 -16.86
C VAL A 355 -3.74 -2.88 -17.57
N ASP A 356 -4.20 -2.54 -18.77
CA ASP A 356 -3.67 -1.46 -19.62
C ASP A 356 -4.39 -0.15 -19.32
N LEU A 357 -3.64 0.87 -18.88
CA LEU A 357 -4.16 2.21 -18.61
C LEU A 357 -3.81 3.22 -19.71
N ARG A 358 -2.81 2.91 -20.55
CA ARG A 358 -2.32 3.76 -21.65
C ARG A 358 -1.98 5.21 -21.24
N GLY A 359 -1.65 5.46 -19.96
CA GLY A 359 -1.38 6.80 -19.45
C GLY A 359 -2.58 7.76 -19.43
N ARG A 360 -3.81 7.27 -19.59
CA ARG A 360 -5.01 8.12 -19.76
C ARG A 360 -5.70 8.53 -18.46
N TYR A 361 -5.39 7.87 -17.35
CA TYR A 361 -6.08 8.04 -16.07
C TYR A 361 -5.16 8.71 -15.08
N THR A 362 -5.71 9.51 -14.18
CA THR A 362 -4.93 10.21 -13.16
C THR A 362 -5.25 9.78 -11.74
N ARG A 363 -6.37 9.07 -11.54
CA ARG A 363 -6.76 8.55 -10.23
C ARG A 363 -7.42 7.18 -10.36
N LEU A 364 -7.19 6.34 -9.36
CA LEU A 364 -7.95 5.13 -9.08
C LEU A 364 -8.64 5.28 -7.73
N GLN A 365 -9.93 4.98 -7.68
CA GLN A 365 -10.72 4.99 -6.45
C GLN A 365 -11.56 3.72 -6.32
N GLY A 366 -11.75 3.24 -5.09
CA GLY A 366 -12.64 2.12 -4.78
C GLY A 366 -12.25 1.42 -3.48
N TYR A 367 -12.63 0.15 -3.34
CA TYR A 367 -12.43 -0.61 -2.11
C TYR A 367 -11.80 -1.97 -2.37
N THR A 368 -11.06 -2.47 -1.38
CA THR A 368 -10.66 -3.87 -1.34
C THR A 368 -11.08 -4.50 -0.01
N GLY A 369 -11.51 -5.76 -0.04
CA GLY A 369 -11.99 -6.48 1.13
C GLY A 369 -12.09 -7.99 0.92
N ILE A 370 -12.64 -8.69 1.91
CA ILE A 370 -13.04 -10.10 1.79
C ILE A 370 -14.56 -10.15 1.88
N ASP A 371 -15.20 -10.89 0.96
CA ASP A 371 -16.67 -11.01 0.95
C ASP A 371 -17.19 -11.72 2.20
N ASP A 372 -18.30 -11.22 2.76
CA ASP A 372 -18.90 -11.69 4.02
C ASP A 372 -19.29 -13.17 3.99
N SER A 373 -19.54 -13.73 2.79
CA SER A 373 -19.76 -15.18 2.64
C SER A 373 -18.55 -16.04 3.04
N PHE A 374 -17.37 -15.43 3.22
CA PHE A 374 -16.12 -16.04 3.67
C PHE A 374 -15.61 -15.46 4.99
N ALA A 375 -16.49 -14.86 5.81
CA ALA A 375 -16.13 -14.26 7.10
C ALA A 375 -15.47 -15.24 8.10
N ASN A 376 -15.69 -16.56 7.95
CA ASN A 376 -15.11 -17.59 8.83
C ASN A 376 -13.82 -18.22 8.26
N SER A 377 -13.21 -17.63 7.23
CA SER A 377 -11.94 -18.14 6.71
C SER A 377 -10.80 -17.95 7.72
N SER A 378 -9.89 -18.92 7.76
CA SER A 378 -8.62 -18.85 8.51
C SER A 378 -7.54 -18.10 7.75
N GLY A 379 -7.78 -17.77 6.48
CA GLY A 379 -6.87 -17.03 5.62
C GLY A 379 -6.97 -15.52 5.82
N LYS A 380 -5.91 -14.82 5.45
CA LYS A 380 -5.89 -13.37 5.25
C LYS A 380 -5.26 -13.06 3.90
N VAL A 381 -5.47 -11.86 3.37
CA VAL A 381 -4.99 -11.47 2.04
C VAL A 381 -4.10 -10.25 2.13
N LYS A 382 -2.89 -10.39 1.58
CA LYS A 382 -2.01 -9.27 1.30
C LYS A 382 -2.32 -8.74 -0.10
N VAL A 383 -2.76 -7.50 -0.19
CA VAL A 383 -3.05 -6.80 -1.45
C VAL A 383 -1.87 -5.88 -1.76
N THR A 384 -1.32 -5.96 -2.96
CA THR A 384 -0.25 -5.06 -3.43
C THR A 384 -0.60 -4.55 -4.82
N ILE A 385 -0.51 -3.24 -5.04
CA ILE A 385 -0.79 -2.61 -6.33
C ILE A 385 0.49 -1.99 -6.87
N PHE A 386 0.85 -2.34 -8.10
CA PHE A 386 2.02 -1.80 -8.79
C PHE A 386 1.59 -0.98 -10.02
N ALA A 387 2.23 0.16 -10.23
CA ALA A 387 2.14 0.95 -11.45
C ALA A 387 3.48 0.92 -12.16
N ASP A 388 3.51 0.40 -13.39
CA ASP A 388 4.74 0.27 -14.20
C ASP A 388 5.91 -0.39 -13.44
N GLY A 389 5.59 -1.35 -12.58
CA GLY A 389 6.55 -2.07 -11.73
C GLY A 389 6.89 -1.38 -10.40
N ARG A 390 6.46 -0.14 -10.17
CA ARG A 390 6.61 0.57 -8.89
C ARG A 390 5.43 0.26 -7.97
N GLN A 391 5.70 -0.13 -6.73
CA GLN A 391 4.66 -0.34 -5.72
C GLN A 391 3.99 0.99 -5.35
N LEU A 392 2.67 1.08 -5.53
CA LEU A 392 1.85 2.23 -5.10
C LEU A 392 1.15 1.98 -3.78
N TYR A 393 0.77 0.73 -3.52
CA TYR A 393 -0.03 0.38 -2.34
C TYR A 393 0.31 -1.03 -1.86
N GLN A 394 0.26 -1.22 -0.54
CA GLN A 394 0.33 -2.52 0.10
C GLN A 394 -0.55 -2.52 1.36
N GLY A 395 -1.50 -3.45 1.43
CA GLY A 395 -2.41 -3.64 2.55
C GLY A 395 -2.55 -5.12 2.93
N GLU A 396 -3.02 -5.38 4.14
CA GLU A 396 -3.41 -6.70 4.63
C GLU A 396 -4.88 -6.63 5.08
N ILE A 397 -5.68 -7.63 4.71
CA ILE A 397 -7.12 -7.68 5.00
C ILE A 397 -7.45 -9.06 5.57
N ARG A 398 -8.19 -9.10 6.67
CA ARG A 398 -8.70 -10.32 7.29
C ARG A 398 -10.22 -10.44 7.11
N PRO A 399 -10.76 -11.67 7.16
CA PRO A 399 -12.20 -11.88 7.18
C PRO A 399 -12.85 -11.09 8.32
N GLY A 400 -13.91 -10.34 8.01
CA GLY A 400 -14.61 -9.47 8.97
C GLY A 400 -13.98 -8.09 9.19
N ASP A 401 -12.79 -7.81 8.66
CA ASP A 401 -12.24 -6.46 8.69
C ASP A 401 -13.08 -5.51 7.81
N TYR A 402 -13.13 -4.24 8.20
CA TYR A 402 -13.70 -3.19 7.35
C TYR A 402 -12.94 -3.10 6.02
N PRO A 403 -13.65 -2.84 4.89
CA PRO A 403 -13.01 -2.70 3.59
C PRO A 403 -12.04 -1.52 3.59
N GLN A 404 -10.87 -1.71 2.97
CA GLN A 404 -9.86 -0.67 2.83
C GLN A 404 -10.18 0.19 1.61
N TYR A 405 -10.39 1.49 1.83
CA TYR A 405 -10.55 2.46 0.75
C TYR A 405 -9.22 2.70 0.04
N LEU A 406 -9.26 2.72 -1.27
CA LEU A 406 -8.13 2.95 -2.16
C LEU A 406 -8.35 4.27 -2.87
N GLU A 407 -7.39 5.18 -2.75
CA GLU A 407 -7.29 6.39 -3.57
C GLU A 407 -5.83 6.56 -4.00
N LEU A 408 -5.53 6.20 -5.25
CA LEU A 408 -4.16 6.16 -5.76
C LEU A 408 -3.97 7.13 -6.93
N PRO A 409 -2.92 7.97 -6.92
CA PRO A 409 -2.57 8.80 -8.07
C PRO A 409 -1.95 7.96 -9.19
N LEU A 410 -2.40 8.17 -10.43
CA LEU A 410 -2.02 7.39 -11.62
C LEU A 410 -1.35 8.22 -12.73
N PHE A 411 -0.70 9.34 -12.39
CA PHE A 411 -0.07 10.22 -13.38
C PHE A 411 0.88 9.47 -14.33
N LEU A 412 0.55 9.49 -15.62
CA LEU A 412 1.32 8.88 -16.72
C LEU A 412 1.53 7.36 -16.59
N VAL A 413 0.72 6.67 -15.78
CA VAL A 413 0.86 5.22 -15.59
C VAL A 413 0.36 4.46 -16.82
N GLN A 414 1.22 3.62 -17.40
CA GLN A 414 0.88 2.82 -18.57
C GLN A 414 0.14 1.54 -18.18
N GLN A 415 0.59 0.87 -17.12
CA GLN A 415 0.10 -0.43 -16.71
C GLN A 415 -0.08 -0.50 -15.19
N LEU A 416 -1.19 -1.11 -14.76
CA LEU A 416 -1.45 -1.36 -13.35
C LEU A 416 -1.51 -2.87 -13.09
N THR A 417 -0.92 -3.32 -12.00
CA THR A 417 -0.90 -4.73 -11.57
C THR A 417 -1.44 -4.86 -10.17
N PHE A 418 -2.52 -5.63 -10.00
CA PHE A 418 -3.07 -6.04 -8.72
C PHE A 418 -2.52 -7.42 -8.36
N SER A 419 -1.79 -7.52 -7.27
CA SER A 419 -1.24 -8.77 -6.73
C SER A 419 -1.91 -9.07 -5.40
N LEU A 420 -2.58 -10.22 -5.31
CA LEU A 420 -3.23 -10.69 -4.10
C LEU A 420 -2.56 -11.98 -3.65
N GLU A 421 -2.11 -12.03 -2.41
CA GLU A 421 -1.43 -13.17 -1.81
C GLU A 421 -2.16 -13.61 -0.54
N TRP A 422 -2.66 -14.84 -0.55
CA TRP A 422 -3.20 -15.51 0.62
C TRP A 422 -2.07 -15.82 1.62
N GLN A 423 -2.35 -15.59 2.90
CA GLN A 423 -1.49 -15.94 4.01
C GLN A 423 -2.31 -16.57 5.13
N ALA A 424 -1.67 -17.35 6.00
CA ALA A 424 -2.33 -17.85 7.20
C ALA A 424 -2.69 -16.66 8.13
N GLY A 425 -3.97 -16.52 8.47
CA GLY A 425 -4.53 -15.37 9.15
C GLY A 425 -5.01 -15.61 10.58
N GLY A 426 -5.27 -16.86 10.98
CA GLY A 426 -5.67 -17.19 12.35
C GLY A 426 -6.64 -18.37 12.41
N ILE A 427 -7.55 -18.30 13.39
CA ILE A 427 -8.61 -19.31 13.61
C ILE A 427 -9.74 -19.07 12.61
N GLY A 428 -10.14 -20.11 11.90
CA GLY A 428 -11.29 -20.13 11.00
C GLY A 428 -11.64 -21.56 10.62
N ASP A 429 -12.84 -21.77 10.07
CA ASP A 429 -13.39 -23.11 9.82
C ASP A 429 -12.82 -23.74 8.53
N TYR A 430 -12.37 -22.90 7.60
CA TYR A 430 -11.82 -23.30 6.29
C TYR A 430 -10.74 -22.30 5.84
N ASP A 431 -9.98 -22.64 4.79
CA ASP A 431 -8.86 -21.83 4.29
C ASP A 431 -9.20 -20.99 3.05
N GLN A 432 -10.27 -21.36 2.35
CA GLN A 432 -10.75 -20.64 1.17
C GLN A 432 -11.31 -19.26 1.56
N LEU A 433 -11.06 -18.25 0.72
CA LEU A 433 -11.69 -16.94 0.81
C LEU A 433 -11.96 -16.35 -0.57
N LEU A 434 -12.86 -15.36 -0.62
CA LEU A 434 -13.12 -14.53 -1.78
C LEU A 434 -12.64 -13.12 -1.49
N ALA A 435 -11.46 -12.76 -2.00
CA ALA A 435 -10.99 -11.39 -1.96
C ALA A 435 -11.69 -10.60 -3.08
N THR A 436 -12.04 -9.36 -2.79
CA THR A 436 -12.83 -8.54 -3.69
C THR A 436 -12.15 -7.20 -3.94
N LEU A 437 -12.16 -6.80 -5.21
CA LEU A 437 -11.84 -5.47 -5.70
C LEU A 437 -13.18 -4.80 -6.08
N ALA A 438 -13.73 -3.99 -5.18
CA ALA A 438 -15.12 -3.51 -5.25
C ALA A 438 -15.20 -2.03 -5.64
N SER A 439 -16.12 -1.72 -6.56
CA SER A 439 -16.39 -0.36 -7.05
C SER A 439 -15.13 0.39 -7.51
N LEU A 440 -14.15 -0.33 -8.07
CA LEU A 440 -12.93 0.27 -8.60
C LEU A 440 -13.20 0.98 -9.91
N HIS A 441 -12.94 2.28 -9.92
CA HIS A 441 -13.11 3.15 -11.07
C HIS A 441 -11.90 4.08 -11.25
N PHE A 442 -11.73 4.55 -12.47
CA PHE A 442 -10.59 5.31 -12.93
C PHE A 442 -11.07 6.62 -13.53
N SER A 443 -10.62 7.74 -12.97
CA SER A 443 -10.96 9.06 -13.48
C SER A 443 -9.81 9.64 -14.32
N ARG A 444 -10.21 10.41 -15.34
CA ARG A 444 -9.29 11.21 -16.15
C ARG A 444 -9.12 12.57 -15.48
N ARG A 445 -8.01 13.25 -15.76
CA ARG A 445 -7.86 14.65 -15.38
C ARG A 445 -8.50 15.45 -16.49
N ASP A 446 -9.52 16.22 -16.12
CA ASP A 446 -10.10 17.26 -16.96
C ASP A 446 -9.07 18.36 -17.26
#